data_AF-A0A835KYD6-F1
#
_entry.id   AF-A0A835KYD6-F1
#
_cell.length_a   1.000
_cell.length_b   1.000
_cell.length_c   1.000
_cell.angle_alpha   90.00
_cell.angle_beta   90.00
_cell.angle_gamma   90.00
#
_symmetry.space_group_name_H-M   'P 1'
#
loop_
_entity.id
_entity.type
_entity.pdbx_description
1 polymer ?
#
loop_
_entity_poly.entity_id
_entity_poly.type
_entity_poly.pdbx_seq_one_letter_code
_entity_poly.pdbx_strand_id
1 'polypeptide(L)'
;MSPPPPRAESSAGGCGTLDGSYEAVRASVESVRSAQLGLALANCDGDLALGRVWWFHLSDQLGAEREWFLAALGVEPGPAPRRADPRGLAWPNGVLVTRDGAEDVAYMVRHLRDEALPPAREEFLRMCNAAFPALYDLKVMAEWATLNEDTATCIETWKSRCILYAFRFLREH
;
A
#
# COMPACT_ATOMS: atom_id res chain seq x y z
N MET A 1 -27.55 -46.45 29.37
CA MET A 1 -26.39 -46.04 28.57
C MET A 1 -26.82 -44.85 27.73
N SER A 2 -26.34 -43.65 28.06
CA SER A 2 -26.67 -42.42 27.32
C SER A 2 -25.76 -42.28 26.10
N PRO A 3 -26.25 -41.70 24.98
CA PRO A 3 -25.42 -41.50 23.80
C PRO A 3 -24.31 -40.46 24.10
N PRO A 4 -23.16 -40.57 23.43
CA PRO A 4 -22.09 -39.58 23.57
C PRO A 4 -22.54 -38.22 23.03
N PRO A 5 -22.04 -37.10 23.60
CA PRO A 5 -22.33 -35.78 23.07
C PRO A 5 -21.80 -35.64 21.63
N PRO A 6 -22.46 -34.84 20.77
CA PRO A 6 -21.96 -34.59 19.43
C PRO A 6 -20.58 -33.97 19.51
N ARG A 7 -19.65 -34.51 18.72
CA ARG A 7 -18.31 -33.94 18.55
C ARG A 7 -18.47 -32.50 18.13
N ALA A 8 -17.80 -31.59 18.85
CA ALA A 8 -17.62 -30.21 18.41
C ALA A 8 -17.09 -30.27 16.98
N GLU A 9 -17.90 -29.78 16.05
CA GLU A 9 -17.46 -29.49 14.71
C GLU A 9 -16.28 -28.53 14.85
N SER A 10 -15.10 -29.06 14.52
CA SER A 10 -13.90 -28.30 14.29
C SER A 10 -14.30 -27.13 13.40
N SER A 11 -14.37 -25.93 13.99
CA SER A 11 -14.61 -24.69 13.28
C SER A 11 -13.64 -24.66 12.11
N ALA A 12 -14.19 -24.87 10.92
CA ALA A 12 -13.49 -24.74 9.67
C ALA A 12 -12.70 -23.43 9.72
N GLY A 13 -11.41 -23.53 9.39
CA GLY A 13 -10.48 -22.42 9.42
C GLY A 13 -11.13 -21.17 8.84
N GLY A 14 -11.06 -20.08 9.61
CA GLY A 14 -11.61 -18.80 9.22
C GLY A 14 -10.97 -18.38 7.91
N CYS A 15 -11.67 -18.62 6.80
CA CYS A 15 -11.48 -17.85 5.59
C CYS A 15 -11.96 -16.45 5.94
N GLY A 16 -11.04 -15.63 6.45
CA GLY A 16 -11.33 -14.26 6.83
C GLY A 16 -11.93 -13.54 5.63
N THR A 17 -13.06 -12.87 5.82
CA THR A 17 -13.59 -11.98 4.80
C THR A 17 -12.54 -10.91 4.46
N LEU A 18 -12.59 -10.34 3.25
CA LEU A 18 -11.67 -9.25 2.88
C LEU A 18 -11.76 -8.07 3.87
N ASP A 19 -12.93 -7.86 4.47
CA ASP A 19 -13.13 -6.86 5.53
C ASP A 19 -12.41 -7.24 6.83
N GLY A 20 -12.41 -8.52 7.23
CA GLY A 20 -11.63 -8.99 8.38
C GLY A 20 -10.11 -8.88 8.14
N SER A 21 -9.66 -9.13 6.91
CA SER A 21 -8.25 -8.93 6.54
C SER A 21 -7.86 -7.45 6.58
N TYR A 22 -8.74 -6.56 6.11
CA TYR A 22 -8.54 -5.12 6.22
C TYR A 22 -8.50 -4.66 7.68
N GLU A 23 -9.41 -5.12 8.53
CA GLU A 23 -9.42 -4.72 9.94
C GLU A 23 -8.14 -5.13 10.67
N ALA A 24 -7.58 -6.31 10.35
CA ALA A 24 -6.28 -6.73 10.88
C ALA A 24 -5.14 -5.79 10.45
N VAL A 25 -5.09 -5.40 9.17
CA VAL A 25 -4.13 -4.42 8.65
C VAL A 25 -4.31 -3.05 9.32
N ARG A 26 -5.56 -2.60 9.47
CA ARG A 26 -5.90 -1.32 10.10
C ARG A 26 -5.41 -1.28 11.54
N ALA A 27 -5.75 -2.30 12.33
CA ALA A 27 -5.32 -2.43 13.72
C ALA A 27 -3.79 -2.50 13.86
N SER A 28 -3.13 -3.28 12.99
CA SER A 28 -1.67 -3.34 12.90
C SER A 28 -1.07 -1.96 12.67
N VAL A 29 -1.49 -1.27 11.61
CA VAL A 29 -0.94 0.04 11.21
C VAL A 29 -1.23 1.15 12.22
N GLU A 30 -2.41 1.16 12.84
CA GLU A 30 -2.78 2.14 13.86
C GLU A 30 -1.99 1.96 15.18
N SER A 31 -1.51 0.74 15.45
CA SER A 31 -0.66 0.49 16.63
C SER A 31 0.79 0.97 16.44
N VAL A 32 1.23 1.15 15.20
CA VAL A 32 2.64 1.44 14.88
C VAL A 32 2.96 2.93 15.05
N ARG A 33 3.83 3.24 16.00
CA ARG A 33 4.30 4.60 16.31
C ARG A 33 5.41 5.11 15.39
N SER A 34 6.21 4.21 14.83
CA SER A 34 7.26 4.54 13.88
C SER A 34 7.59 3.36 12.96
N ALA A 35 8.06 3.64 11.74
CA ALA A 35 8.50 2.62 10.79
C ALA A 35 9.62 3.15 9.90
N GLN A 36 10.40 2.23 9.32
CA GLN A 36 11.30 2.53 8.22
C GLN A 36 10.61 2.18 6.90
N LEU A 37 10.56 3.16 5.99
CA LEU A 37 10.04 2.98 4.63
C LEU A 37 11.20 3.03 3.64
N GLY A 38 11.39 1.94 2.90
CA GLY A 38 12.28 1.89 1.76
C GLY A 38 11.53 2.28 0.50
N LEU A 39 12.07 3.25 -0.23
CA LEU A 39 11.57 3.69 -1.52
C LEU A 39 12.65 3.56 -2.59
N ALA A 40 12.30 3.00 -3.73
CA ALA A 40 13.18 2.93 -4.88
C ALA A 40 12.43 3.46 -6.11
N LEU A 41 13.07 4.36 -6.85
CA LEU A 41 12.55 4.85 -8.12
C LEU A 41 13.23 4.05 -9.23
N ALA A 42 12.45 3.54 -10.17
CA ALA A 42 12.95 2.81 -11.33
C ALA A 42 12.31 3.33 -12.63
N ASN A 43 13.04 3.22 -13.74
CA ASN A 43 12.44 3.34 -15.07
C ASN A 43 11.61 2.07 -15.40
N CYS A 44 10.98 2.04 -16.58
CA CYS A 44 10.19 0.91 -17.03
C CYS A 44 11.01 -0.36 -17.34
N ASP A 45 12.33 -0.23 -17.49
CA ASP A 45 13.27 -1.34 -17.66
C ASP A 45 13.73 -1.94 -16.31
N GLY A 46 13.36 -1.30 -15.19
CA GLY A 46 13.75 -1.71 -13.84
C GLY A 46 15.07 -1.12 -13.35
N ASP A 47 15.69 -0.22 -14.11
CA ASP A 47 16.90 0.48 -13.67
C ASP A 47 16.56 1.49 -12.59
N LEU A 48 17.24 1.37 -11.45
CA LEU A 48 17.06 2.27 -10.32
C LEU A 48 17.63 3.67 -10.63
N ALA A 49 16.84 4.70 -10.34
CA ALA A 49 17.29 6.07 -10.35
C ALA A 49 18.46 6.23 -9.36
N LEU A 50 19.59 6.73 -9.87
CA LEU A 50 20.84 6.88 -9.10
C LEU A 50 21.36 5.56 -8.47
N GLY A 51 20.91 4.40 -8.96
CA GLY A 51 21.35 3.09 -8.48
C GLY A 51 21.10 2.83 -7.00
N ARG A 52 20.07 3.46 -6.39
CA ARG A 52 19.88 3.45 -4.93
C ARG A 52 18.44 3.26 -4.48
N VAL A 53 18.34 2.91 -3.21
CA VAL A 53 17.12 2.90 -2.40
C VAL A 53 17.28 3.98 -1.33
N TRP A 54 16.21 4.75 -1.10
CA TRP A 54 16.14 5.70 -0.01
C TRP A 54 15.36 5.11 1.15
N TRP A 55 15.84 5.34 2.37
CA TRP A 55 15.21 4.89 3.60
C TRP A 55 14.73 6.11 4.39
N PHE A 56 13.46 6.09 4.76
CA PHE A 56 12.81 7.14 5.52
C PHE A 56 12.38 6.59 6.86
N HIS A 57 12.67 7.34 7.93
CA HIS A 57 12.11 7.07 9.24
C HIS A 57 10.84 7.90 9.38
N LEU A 58 9.70 7.22 9.49
CA LEU A 58 8.41 7.86 9.66
C LEU A 58 7.96 7.60 11.10
N SER A 59 7.46 8.62 11.77
CA SER A 59 6.89 8.51 13.11
C SER A 59 5.56 9.27 13.18
N ASP A 60 4.78 9.01 14.22
CA ASP A 60 3.51 9.71 14.47
C ASP A 60 3.66 11.25 14.55
N GLN A 61 4.88 11.78 14.63
CA GLN A 61 5.17 13.21 14.55
C GLN A 61 5.97 13.55 13.28
N LEU A 62 5.35 13.37 12.11
CA LEU A 62 5.97 13.79 10.86
C LEU A 62 6.12 15.32 10.75
N GLY A 63 5.41 16.11 11.57
CA GLY A 63 5.67 17.55 11.79
C GLY A 63 6.20 18.30 10.55
N ALA A 64 7.41 18.85 10.65
CA ALA A 64 8.11 19.51 9.55
C ALA A 64 8.75 18.54 8.52
N GLU A 65 8.98 17.28 8.88
CA GLU A 65 9.53 16.24 7.98
C GLU A 65 8.49 15.77 6.94
N ARG A 66 7.20 16.07 7.16
CA ARG A 66 6.12 15.77 6.24
C ARG A 66 6.33 16.41 4.88
N GLU A 67 6.71 17.67 4.87
CA GLU A 67 6.94 18.41 3.61
C GLU A 67 8.07 17.78 2.81
N TRP A 68 9.15 17.37 3.47
CA TRP A 68 10.26 16.65 2.82
C TRP A 68 9.87 15.26 2.34
N PHE A 69 9.08 14.52 3.13
CA PHE A 69 8.58 13.21 2.73
C PHE A 69 7.67 13.32 1.49
N LEU A 70 6.75 14.27 1.47
CA LEU A 70 5.88 14.56 0.33
C LEU A 70 6.69 14.97 -0.91
N ALA A 71 7.66 15.86 -0.73
CA ALA A 71 8.56 16.29 -1.81
C ALA A 71 9.40 15.12 -2.36
N ALA A 72 9.90 14.24 -1.49
CA ALA A 72 10.64 13.05 -1.90
C ALA A 72 9.77 12.06 -2.69
N LEU A 73 8.48 12.02 -2.39
CA LEU A 73 7.48 11.26 -3.16
C LEU A 73 7.05 11.97 -4.46
N GLY A 74 7.58 13.16 -4.75
CA GLY A 74 7.16 13.98 -5.88
C GLY A 74 5.70 14.45 -5.78
N VAL A 75 5.16 14.48 -4.56
CA VAL A 75 3.81 14.97 -4.29
C VAL A 75 3.87 16.48 -4.12
N GLU A 76 3.41 17.20 -5.15
CA GLU A 76 3.39 18.66 -5.14
C GLU A 76 2.23 19.19 -4.30
N PRO A 77 2.45 20.19 -3.43
CA PRO A 77 1.37 20.94 -2.80
C PRO A 77 0.71 21.86 -3.85
N GLY A 78 -0.30 21.35 -4.54
CA GLY A 78 -0.98 22.07 -5.63
C GLY A 78 -2.48 22.27 -5.37
N PRO A 79 -3.13 23.27 -6.00
CA PRO A 79 -4.58 23.30 -6.07
C PRO A 79 -5.03 22.03 -6.80
N ALA A 80 -5.81 21.20 -6.12
CA ALA A 80 -6.21 19.87 -6.55
C ALA A 80 -6.53 19.81 -8.06
N PRO A 81 -5.91 18.92 -8.84
CA PRO A 81 -6.46 18.62 -10.15
C PRO A 81 -7.90 18.17 -9.94
N ARG A 82 -8.81 18.62 -10.81
CA ARG A 82 -10.28 18.55 -10.70
C ARG A 82 -10.90 17.15 -10.50
N ARG A 83 -10.12 16.11 -10.22
CA ARG A 83 -10.57 14.82 -9.73
C ARG A 83 -9.63 14.29 -8.64
N ALA A 84 -10.19 14.20 -7.42
CA ALA A 84 -9.96 13.15 -6.43
C ALA A 84 -9.09 13.40 -5.17
N ASP A 85 -8.66 14.62 -4.82
CA ASP A 85 -8.12 14.86 -3.46
C ASP A 85 -8.60 16.19 -2.83
N PRO A 86 -9.35 16.18 -1.71
CA PRO A 86 -9.73 17.40 -0.99
C PRO A 86 -8.54 18.17 -0.38
N ARG A 87 -7.35 17.56 -0.26
CA ARG A 87 -6.11 18.18 0.24
C ARG A 87 -5.11 18.55 -0.87
N GLY A 88 -5.42 18.31 -2.15
CA GLY A 88 -4.59 18.75 -3.29
C GLY A 88 -3.26 17.99 -3.49
N LEU A 89 -3.08 16.85 -2.83
CA LEU A 89 -1.90 16.00 -3.00
C LEU A 89 -2.04 15.22 -4.32
N ALA A 90 -1.28 15.63 -5.34
CA ALA A 90 -1.22 14.91 -6.61
C ALA A 90 -0.03 13.97 -6.59
N TRP A 91 -0.28 12.67 -6.56
CA TRP A 91 0.78 11.68 -6.82
C TRP A 91 1.36 11.93 -8.22
N PRO A 92 2.69 11.90 -8.39
CA PRO A 92 3.29 12.07 -9.71
C PRO A 92 2.75 10.98 -10.66
N ASN A 93 2.79 11.22 -11.97
CA ASN A 93 2.40 10.25 -13.00
C ASN A 93 3.36 9.02 -12.99
N GLY A 94 3.22 8.19 -11.98
CA GLY A 94 4.05 7.04 -11.68
C GLY A 94 3.20 5.89 -11.15
N VAL A 95 3.82 4.71 -11.12
CA VAL A 95 3.18 3.47 -10.68
C VAL A 95 3.76 3.11 -9.33
N LEU A 96 2.92 2.92 -8.32
CA LEU A 96 3.34 2.35 -7.04
C LEU A 96 3.36 0.82 -7.18
N VAL A 97 4.47 0.20 -6.82
CA VAL A 97 4.65 -1.24 -6.82
C VAL A 97 5.06 -1.70 -5.44
N THR A 98 4.35 -2.69 -4.91
CA THR A 98 4.61 -3.32 -3.61
C THR A 98 4.80 -4.82 -3.74
N ARG A 99 5.26 -5.47 -2.67
CA ARG A 99 5.25 -6.93 -2.54
C ARG A 99 4.62 -7.29 -1.21
N ASP A 100 3.43 -7.88 -1.23
CA ASP A 100 2.65 -8.13 -0.02
C ASP A 100 2.37 -6.84 0.79
N GLY A 101 2.18 -5.73 0.08
CA GLY A 101 2.29 -4.38 0.64
C GLY A 101 1.00 -3.80 1.21
N ALA A 102 0.07 -4.63 1.68
CA ALA A 102 -1.21 -4.13 2.21
C ALA A 102 -0.97 -3.15 3.38
N GLU A 103 -0.07 -3.50 4.30
CA GLU A 103 0.32 -2.61 5.40
C GLU A 103 1.14 -1.41 4.91
N ASP A 104 1.99 -1.59 3.91
CA ASP A 104 2.86 -0.53 3.37
C ASP A 104 2.00 0.60 2.78
N VAL A 105 1.02 0.23 1.95
CA VAL A 105 0.06 1.17 1.36
C VAL A 105 -0.77 1.83 2.46
N ALA A 106 -1.27 1.06 3.43
CA ALA A 106 -2.05 1.61 4.54
C ALA A 106 -1.23 2.62 5.37
N TYR A 107 0.02 2.29 5.66
CA TYR A 107 0.94 3.18 6.37
C TYR A 107 1.22 4.44 5.56
N MET A 108 1.46 4.33 4.25
CA MET A 108 1.65 5.50 3.38
C MET A 108 0.39 6.38 3.33
N VAL A 109 -0.80 5.81 3.13
CA VAL A 109 -2.07 6.57 3.12
C VAL A 109 -2.28 7.32 4.42
N ARG A 110 -2.04 6.68 5.58
CA ARG A 110 -2.13 7.32 6.90
C ARG A 110 -1.28 8.58 6.98
N HIS A 111 -0.05 8.54 6.48
CA HIS A 111 0.89 9.67 6.57
C HIS A 111 0.70 10.73 5.48
N LEU A 112 0.31 10.34 4.27
CA LEU A 112 -0.06 11.29 3.21
C LEU A 112 -1.26 12.14 3.66
N ARG A 113 -2.25 11.48 4.25
CA ARG A 113 -3.48 12.11 4.71
C ARG A 113 -3.33 12.78 6.05
N ASP A 114 -2.42 12.33 6.91
CA ASP A 114 -2.29 12.81 8.29
C ASP A 114 -3.63 12.68 9.03
N GLU A 115 -4.26 11.51 8.86
CA GLU A 115 -5.56 11.13 9.38
C GLU A 115 -5.53 9.62 9.73
N ALA A 116 -6.40 9.20 10.66
CA ALA A 116 -6.59 7.78 10.95
C ALA A 116 -7.15 7.03 9.73
N LEU A 117 -6.90 5.72 9.67
CA LEU A 117 -7.45 4.90 8.59
C LEU A 117 -8.96 4.74 8.78
N PRO A 118 -9.75 4.74 7.69
CA PRO A 118 -11.20 4.66 7.80
C PRO A 118 -11.63 3.28 8.31
N PRO A 119 -12.75 3.18 9.06
CA PRO A 119 -13.22 1.88 9.56
C PRO A 119 -13.71 0.96 8.43
N ALA A 120 -14.17 1.53 7.31
CA ALA A 120 -14.68 0.76 6.18
C ALA A 120 -13.60 0.50 5.13
N ARG A 121 -13.43 -0.77 4.73
CA ARG A 121 -12.51 -1.18 3.66
C ARG A 121 -12.76 -0.44 2.34
N GLU A 122 -14.02 -0.23 1.97
CA GLU A 122 -14.36 0.47 0.73
C GLU A 122 -13.85 1.91 0.71
N GLU A 123 -13.94 2.61 1.84
CA GLU A 123 -13.43 3.97 1.98
C GLU A 123 -11.90 3.98 1.90
N PHE A 124 -11.24 3.01 2.52
CA PHE A 124 -9.80 2.84 2.39
C PHE A 124 -9.37 2.62 0.93
N LEU A 125 -10.09 1.79 0.17
CA LEU A 125 -9.81 1.56 -1.24
C LEU A 125 -10.04 2.82 -2.09
N ARG A 126 -11.06 3.62 -1.77
CA ARG A 126 -11.26 4.94 -2.40
C ARG A 126 -10.09 5.88 -2.13
N MET A 127 -9.57 5.90 -0.90
CA MET A 127 -8.39 6.68 -0.53
C MET A 127 -7.13 6.18 -1.24
N CYS A 128 -6.94 4.87 -1.36
CA CYS A 128 -5.83 4.28 -2.11
C CYS A 128 -5.90 4.66 -3.59
N ASN A 129 -7.06 4.55 -4.24
CA ASN A 129 -7.21 4.92 -5.65
C ASN A 129 -7.00 6.41 -5.92
N ALA A 130 -7.33 7.26 -4.95
CA ALA A 130 -7.05 8.68 -5.01
C ALA A 130 -5.54 8.98 -4.87
N ALA A 131 -4.88 8.34 -3.89
CA ALA A 131 -3.46 8.53 -3.62
C ALA A 131 -2.54 7.84 -4.64
N PHE A 132 -2.93 6.69 -5.15
CA PHE A 132 -2.13 5.83 -6.04
C PHE A 132 -3.01 5.31 -7.19
N PRO A 133 -3.26 6.13 -8.23
CA PRO A 133 -4.11 5.75 -9.35
C PRO A 133 -3.60 4.53 -10.14
N ALA A 134 -2.31 4.21 -10.01
CA ALA A 134 -1.70 2.99 -10.53
C ALA A 134 -0.91 2.33 -9.40
N LEU A 135 -1.49 1.28 -8.80
CA LEU A 135 -0.91 0.48 -7.73
C LEU A 135 -0.91 -1.00 -8.16
N TYR A 136 0.23 -1.65 -8.05
CA TYR A 136 0.37 -3.09 -8.28
C TYR A 136 1.06 -3.77 -7.12
N ASP A 137 0.60 -4.98 -6.80
CA ASP A 137 1.28 -5.85 -5.86
C ASP A 137 1.90 -7.04 -6.60
N LEU A 138 3.22 -7.19 -6.49
CA LEU A 138 3.99 -8.23 -7.17
C LEU A 138 3.56 -9.64 -6.78
N LYS A 139 3.12 -9.86 -5.53
CA LYS A 139 2.64 -11.17 -5.08
C LYS A 139 1.33 -11.52 -5.76
N VAL A 140 0.39 -10.57 -5.78
CA VAL A 140 -0.90 -10.73 -6.48
C VAL A 140 -0.68 -10.96 -7.97
N MET A 141 0.22 -10.22 -8.61
CA MET A 141 0.52 -10.40 -10.02
C MET A 141 1.18 -11.74 -10.32
N ALA A 142 2.09 -12.21 -9.47
CA ALA A 142 2.71 -13.52 -9.63
C ALA A 142 1.67 -14.64 -9.50
N GLU A 143 0.78 -14.56 -8.50
CA GLU A 143 -0.34 -15.49 -8.35
C GLU A 143 -1.26 -15.47 -9.58
N TRP A 144 -1.62 -14.28 -10.07
CA TRP A 144 -2.46 -14.12 -11.25
C TRP A 144 -1.81 -14.66 -12.52
N ALA A 145 -0.50 -14.46 -12.71
CA ALA A 145 0.28 -14.99 -13.82
C ALA A 145 0.35 -16.53 -13.80
N THR A 146 0.41 -17.14 -12.61
CA THR A 146 0.35 -18.61 -12.51
C THR A 146 -1.04 -19.18 -12.78
N LEU A 147 -2.08 -18.36 -12.67
CA LEU A 147 -3.47 -18.75 -12.91
C LEU A 147 -3.92 -18.50 -14.35
N ASN A 148 -3.25 -17.61 -15.08
CA ASN A 148 -3.61 -17.24 -16.45
C ASN A 148 -2.38 -17.37 -17.36
N GLU A 149 -2.43 -18.31 -18.32
CA GLU A 149 -1.35 -18.54 -19.30
C GLU A 149 -1.15 -17.36 -20.29
N ASP A 150 -2.01 -16.35 -20.28
CA ASP A 150 -2.00 -15.18 -21.17
C ASP A 150 -1.52 -13.89 -20.46
N THR A 151 -0.25 -13.88 -20.05
CA THR A 151 0.38 -12.72 -19.36
C THR A 151 0.78 -11.54 -20.27
N ALA A 152 0.65 -11.68 -21.59
CA ALA A 152 1.23 -10.73 -22.54
C ALA A 152 0.62 -9.32 -22.50
N THR A 153 -0.65 -9.19 -22.12
CA THR A 153 -1.41 -7.93 -22.24
C THR A 153 -1.20 -6.97 -21.06
N CYS A 154 -0.81 -7.47 -19.87
CA CYS A 154 -0.62 -6.62 -18.70
C CYS A 154 0.67 -5.78 -18.75
N ILE A 155 1.73 -6.31 -19.38
CA ILE A 155 3.08 -5.71 -19.37
C ILE A 155 3.18 -4.47 -20.28
N GLU A 156 2.39 -4.40 -21.36
CA GLU A 156 2.43 -3.29 -22.33
C GLU A 156 2.08 -1.93 -21.72
N THR A 157 1.28 -1.90 -20.64
CA THR A 157 0.79 -0.65 -20.03
C THR A 157 1.88 0.12 -19.27
N TRP A 158 3.02 -0.50 -18.97
CA TRP A 158 4.03 0.05 -18.06
C TRP A 158 5.19 0.76 -18.77
N LYS A 159 5.28 0.64 -20.10
CA LYS A 159 6.42 1.10 -20.90
C LYS A 159 6.69 2.62 -20.86
N SER A 160 5.77 3.43 -20.33
CA SER A 160 5.89 4.90 -20.34
C SER A 160 5.78 5.57 -18.97
N ARG A 161 5.84 4.82 -17.85
CA ARG A 161 5.67 5.39 -16.49
C ARG A 161 6.85 5.05 -15.59
N CYS A 162 7.26 6.01 -14.75
CA CYS A 162 8.22 5.74 -13.67
C CYS A 162 7.58 4.80 -12.65
N ILE A 163 8.36 3.83 -12.16
CA ILE A 163 7.92 2.83 -11.20
C ILE A 163 8.52 3.21 -9.84
N LEU A 164 7.68 3.42 -8.84
CA LEU A 164 8.09 3.56 -7.45
C LEU A 164 7.87 2.24 -6.73
N TYR A 165 8.93 1.61 -6.27
CA TYR A 165 8.86 0.49 -5.35
C TYR A 165 8.77 1.00 -3.92
N ALA A 166 7.78 0.54 -3.16
CA ALA A 166 7.70 0.74 -1.72
C ALA A 166 7.79 -0.60 -1.01
N PHE A 167 8.64 -0.64 0.02
CA PHE A 167 8.77 -1.79 0.91
C PHE A 167 9.06 -1.30 2.33
N ARG A 168 8.34 -1.85 3.30
CA ARG A 168 8.49 -1.49 4.70
C ARG A 168 9.43 -2.44 5.43
N PHE A 169 10.21 -1.89 6.35
CA PHE A 169 10.83 -2.64 7.43
C PHE A 169 10.24 -2.15 8.76
N LEU A 170 9.44 -3.00 9.39
CA LEU A 170 8.92 -2.75 10.72
C LEU A 170 9.99 -3.06 11.76
N ARG A 171 10.33 -2.08 12.59
CA ARG A 171 11.10 -2.31 13.80
C ARG A 171 10.23 -1.92 14.99
N GLU A 172 9.72 -2.93 15.69
CA GLU A 172 9.04 -2.76 16.97
C GLU A 172 10.06 -2.25 18.00
N HIS A 173 9.76 -1.12 18.66
CA HIS A 173 10.32 -0.73 19.95
C HIS A 173 9.20 -0.18 20.82
#